data_AF-A0A7S0Z6E7-F1
#
_entry.id   AF-A0A7S0Z6E7-F1
#
_cell.length_a   1.000
_cell.length_b   1.000
_cell.length_c   1.000
_cell.angle_alpha   90.00
_cell.angle_beta   90.00
_cell.angle_gamma   90.00
#
_symmetry.space_group_name_H-M   'P 1'
#
loop_
_entity.id
_entity.type
_entity.pdbx_description
1 polymer ?
#
loop_
_entity_poly.entity_id
_entity_poly.type
_entity_poly.pdbx_seq_one_letter_code
_entity_poly.pdbx_strand_id
1 'polypeptide(L)'
;MFLQLVVGVDMVDDESKPERRPSKHMRLPVDWDVAHNPAYAYYAYYVYANLYTLNALRVAKGLNTIAFRPHAGEAGDVDHLCATFMLAKNIAHGLNLRKSPCLQYLYYLAQIPMDMSPLSNNSLFIDYHKNPFPTFFARGLAVTLSTDDPLQIHMTKEPLVEEYSVAAQVWKLSAADLCEIAKTSVLNSGFPRASKAHWVSNQYWLLGPRGNDIQKTNVPNLRVHFREDVLETERALVRRGVVQARS
;
A
#
# COMPACT_ATOMS: atom_id res chain seq x y z
N MET A 1 9.43 9.04 24.38
CA MET A 1 8.83 7.70 24.38
C MET A 1 7.78 7.54 23.27
N PHE A 2 6.71 8.36 23.20
CA PHE A 2 5.64 8.21 22.18
C PHE A 2 6.13 8.16 20.71
N LEU A 3 6.90 9.15 20.25
CA LEU A 3 7.34 9.22 18.85
C LEU A 3 8.33 8.12 18.43
N GLN A 4 8.84 7.32 19.37
CA GLN A 4 9.63 6.12 19.03
C GLN A 4 8.74 4.95 18.57
N LEU A 5 7.45 5.00 18.91
CA LEU A 5 6.44 4.00 18.53
C LEU A 5 5.64 4.43 17.30
N VAL A 6 5.61 5.72 16.98
CA VAL A 6 4.93 6.22 15.77
C VAL A 6 5.75 5.87 14.53
N VAL A 7 5.13 5.11 13.63
CA VAL A 7 5.77 4.60 12.40
C VAL A 7 5.24 5.24 11.12
N GLY A 8 4.07 5.89 11.19
CA GLY A 8 3.49 6.57 10.04
C GLY A 8 2.44 7.61 10.41
N VAL A 9 2.13 8.46 9.44
CA VAL A 9 0.98 9.36 9.42
C VAL A 9 0.06 8.90 8.32
N ASP A 10 -1.19 8.73 8.70
CA ASP A 10 -2.30 8.40 7.82
C ASP A 10 -3.18 9.65 7.64
N MET A 11 -3.71 9.82 6.44
CA MET A 11 -4.57 10.92 6.05
C MET A 11 -5.90 10.32 5.60
N VAL A 12 -6.99 10.75 6.23
CA VAL A 12 -8.32 10.15 6.09
C VAL A 12 -9.39 11.24 5.93
N ASP A 13 -10.46 10.91 5.20
CA ASP A 13 -11.82 11.47 5.23
C ASP A 13 -12.65 10.62 4.24
N ASP A 14 -13.95 10.88 4.10
CA ASP A 14 -14.77 10.35 3.02
C ASP A 14 -14.26 10.82 1.65
N GLU A 15 -13.51 9.94 0.98
CA GLU A 15 -12.91 10.17 -0.34
C GLU A 15 -13.95 10.43 -1.44
N SER A 16 -15.23 10.08 -1.24
CA SER A 16 -16.29 10.28 -2.22
C SER A 16 -16.77 11.72 -2.33
N LYS A 17 -16.43 12.57 -1.35
CA LYS A 17 -16.79 13.98 -1.34
C LYS A 17 -16.24 14.69 -2.59
N PRO A 18 -17.09 15.45 -3.32
CA PRO A 18 -16.63 16.18 -4.49
C PRO A 18 -15.54 17.18 -4.11
N GLU A 19 -14.45 17.16 -4.86
CA GLU A 19 -13.35 18.10 -4.71
C GLU A 19 -13.02 18.80 -6.03
N ARG A 20 -12.34 19.95 -5.94
CA ARG A 20 -11.85 20.67 -7.12
C ARG A 20 -10.43 20.21 -7.40
N ARG A 21 -10.19 19.62 -8.56
CA ARG A 21 -8.84 19.21 -8.96
C ARG A 21 -7.87 20.39 -8.84
N PRO A 22 -6.69 20.20 -8.22
CA PRO A 22 -5.76 21.29 -7.99
C PRO A 22 -5.22 21.83 -9.31
N SER A 23 -4.99 23.15 -9.36
CA SER A 23 -4.32 23.80 -10.49
C SER A 23 -2.83 23.98 -10.20
N LYS A 24 -2.05 24.47 -11.18
CA LYS A 24 -0.64 24.84 -10.93
C LYS A 24 -0.48 26.05 -9.99
N HIS A 25 -1.52 26.87 -9.84
CA HIS A 25 -1.50 28.12 -9.09
C HIS A 25 -2.41 28.02 -7.86
N MET A 26 -2.18 27.00 -7.03
CA MET A 26 -2.88 26.88 -5.75
C MET A 26 -2.34 27.91 -4.76
N ARG A 27 -3.23 28.41 -3.89
CA ARG A 27 -2.88 29.26 -2.76
C ARG A 27 -1.97 28.51 -1.79
N LEU A 28 -1.18 29.23 -0.99
CA LEU A 28 -0.42 28.63 0.10
C LEU A 28 -1.35 28.30 1.29
N PRO A 29 -0.96 27.40 2.22
CA PRO A 29 -1.82 27.02 3.34
C PRO A 29 -2.18 28.20 4.24
N VAL A 30 -1.24 29.14 4.40
CA VAL A 30 -1.44 30.37 5.19
C VAL A 30 -2.45 31.33 4.53
N ASP A 31 -2.59 31.25 3.22
CA ASP A 31 -3.49 32.10 2.42
C ASP A 31 -4.80 31.37 2.05
N TRP A 32 -5.06 30.21 2.65
CA TRP A 32 -6.27 29.43 2.39
C TRP A 32 -7.46 30.02 3.16
N ASP A 33 -8.05 31.06 2.58
CA ASP A 33 -9.21 31.78 3.10
C ASP A 33 -10.54 31.34 2.47
N VAL A 34 -10.51 30.33 1.59
CA VAL A 34 -11.69 29.91 0.84
C VAL A 34 -12.48 28.86 1.64
N ALA A 35 -13.80 29.00 1.65
CA ALA A 35 -14.70 28.13 2.40
C ALA A 35 -14.70 26.65 1.97
N HIS A 36 -14.15 26.31 0.81
CA HIS A 36 -14.08 24.94 0.34
C HIS A 36 -12.82 24.23 0.86
N ASN A 37 -12.95 22.95 1.15
CA ASN A 37 -11.83 22.11 1.56
C ASN A 37 -10.79 22.03 0.44
N PRO A 38 -9.48 22.14 0.72
CA PRO A 38 -8.44 21.83 -0.26
C PRO A 38 -8.59 20.41 -0.82
N ALA A 39 -8.16 20.22 -2.06
CA ALA A 39 -8.15 18.90 -2.69
C ALA A 39 -7.23 17.92 -1.96
N TYR A 40 -7.49 16.62 -2.07
CA TYR A 40 -6.69 15.54 -1.51
C TYR A 40 -5.19 15.70 -1.82
N ALA A 41 -4.85 15.95 -3.08
CA ALA A 41 -3.46 16.07 -3.51
C ALA A 41 -2.76 17.30 -2.89
N TYR A 42 -3.51 18.34 -2.51
CA TYR A 42 -2.98 19.49 -1.78
C TYR A 42 -2.56 19.09 -0.37
N TYR A 43 -3.45 18.38 0.36
CA TYR A 43 -3.12 17.84 1.68
C TYR A 43 -1.92 16.88 1.61
N ALA A 44 -1.96 15.92 0.68
CA ALA A 44 -0.89 14.95 0.50
C ALA A 44 0.47 15.63 0.27
N TYR A 45 0.51 16.69 -0.56
CA TYR A 45 1.73 17.46 -0.80
C TYR A 45 2.29 18.10 0.46
N TYR A 46 1.48 18.88 1.20
CA TYR A 46 1.99 19.59 2.39
C TYR A 46 2.31 18.64 3.55
N VAL A 47 1.53 17.56 3.72
CA VAL A 47 1.86 16.50 4.67
C VAL A 47 3.20 15.86 4.31
N TYR A 48 3.38 15.48 3.03
CA TYR A 48 4.65 14.92 2.56
C TYR A 48 5.83 15.88 2.74
N ALA A 49 5.71 17.14 2.31
CA ALA A 49 6.80 18.11 2.36
C ALA A 49 7.26 18.39 3.79
N ASN A 50 6.31 18.49 4.72
CA ASN A 50 6.59 18.66 6.14
C ASN A 50 7.23 17.40 6.74
N LEU A 51 6.68 16.21 6.44
CA LEU A 51 7.26 14.94 6.90
C LEU A 51 8.65 14.70 6.33
N TYR A 52 8.90 15.07 5.08
CA TYR A 52 10.20 14.96 4.44
C TYR A 52 11.27 15.77 5.20
N THR A 53 10.98 17.05 5.43
CA THR A 53 11.87 17.96 6.15
C THR A 53 12.07 17.51 7.60
N LEU A 54 11.00 17.10 8.28
CA LEU A 54 11.06 16.57 9.63
C LEU A 54 11.91 15.28 9.70
N ASN A 55 11.70 14.35 8.76
CA ASN A 55 12.44 13.09 8.72
C ASN A 55 13.93 13.33 8.44
N ALA A 56 14.29 14.29 7.60
CA ALA A 56 15.69 14.67 7.39
C ALA A 56 16.35 15.10 8.71
N LEU A 57 15.68 15.94 9.51
CA LEU A 57 16.16 16.35 10.83
C LEU A 57 16.24 15.17 11.82
N ARG A 58 15.23 14.29 11.81
CA ARG A 58 15.18 13.11 12.70
C ARG A 58 16.33 12.16 12.40
N VAL A 59 16.61 11.90 11.12
CA VAL A 59 17.76 11.10 10.67
C VAL A 59 19.07 11.75 11.11
N ALA A 60 19.23 13.07 10.91
CA ALA A 60 20.44 13.79 11.34
C ALA A 60 20.69 13.72 12.85
N LYS A 61 19.63 13.51 13.65
CA LYS A 61 19.69 13.33 15.11
C LYS A 61 19.72 11.85 15.55
N GLY A 62 19.83 10.89 14.63
CA GLY A 62 19.82 9.46 14.96
C GLY A 62 18.47 8.94 15.49
N LEU A 63 17.36 9.61 15.16
CA LEU A 63 16.01 9.24 15.57
C LEU A 63 15.30 8.41 14.48
N ASN A 64 14.24 7.67 14.86
CA ASN A 64 13.38 6.97 13.91
C ASN A 64 12.63 7.95 13.00
N THR A 65 12.26 7.52 11.79
CA THR A 65 11.45 8.30 10.84
C THR A 65 9.97 7.92 10.89
N ILE A 66 9.11 8.77 10.34
CA ILE A 66 7.67 8.58 10.25
C ILE A 66 7.27 8.53 8.78
N ALA A 67 6.68 7.43 8.32
CA ALA A 67 6.29 7.26 6.92
C ALA A 67 4.95 7.95 6.60
N PHE A 68 4.77 8.43 5.38
CA PHE A 68 3.45 8.85 4.89
C PHE A 68 2.70 7.63 4.35
N ARG A 69 1.53 7.32 4.92
CA ARG A 69 0.76 6.07 4.72
C ARG A 69 -0.75 6.36 4.64
N PRO A 70 -1.20 7.13 3.64
CA PRO A 70 -2.58 7.63 3.61
C PRO A 70 -3.60 6.56 3.18
N HIS A 71 -4.86 6.78 3.53
CA HIS A 71 -5.99 6.22 2.80
C HIS A 71 -6.04 6.85 1.40
N ALA A 72 -6.18 6.00 0.38
CA ALA A 72 -6.26 6.47 -1.00
C ALA A 72 -6.98 5.50 -1.94
N GLY A 73 -7.90 6.05 -2.73
CA GLY A 73 -8.54 5.36 -3.82
C GLY A 73 -9.47 4.24 -3.36
N GLU A 74 -10.04 4.34 -2.16
CA GLU A 74 -11.25 3.60 -1.81
C GLU A 74 -12.43 4.10 -2.64
N ALA A 75 -12.57 5.44 -2.69
CA ALA A 75 -13.55 6.16 -3.47
C ALA A 75 -12.89 7.37 -4.15
N GLY A 76 -13.68 8.37 -4.55
CA GLY A 76 -13.13 9.60 -5.11
C GLY A 76 -12.50 9.48 -6.51
N ASP A 77 -11.65 10.45 -6.81
CA ASP A 77 -10.96 10.60 -8.10
C ASP A 77 -9.69 9.74 -8.17
N VAL A 78 -9.34 9.27 -9.37
CA VAL A 78 -8.10 8.50 -9.62
C VAL A 78 -6.85 9.35 -9.31
N ASP A 79 -6.95 10.68 -9.34
CA ASP A 79 -5.84 11.58 -9.02
C ASP A 79 -5.31 11.40 -7.58
N HIS A 80 -6.11 10.88 -6.64
CA HIS A 80 -5.64 10.50 -5.29
C HIS A 80 -4.52 9.47 -5.36
N LEU A 81 -4.70 8.46 -6.23
CA LEU A 81 -3.72 7.40 -6.47
C LEU A 81 -2.50 7.91 -7.23
N CYS A 82 -2.67 8.90 -8.12
CA CYS A 82 -1.53 9.56 -8.77
C CYS A 82 -0.66 10.31 -7.76
N ALA A 83 -1.28 11.06 -6.85
CA ALA A 83 -0.57 11.80 -5.81
C ALA A 83 0.15 10.85 -4.84
N THR A 84 -0.53 9.80 -4.38
CA THR A 84 0.06 8.85 -3.43
C THR A 84 1.12 7.96 -4.06
N PHE A 85 1.01 7.60 -5.34
CA PHE A 85 2.09 6.94 -6.08
C PHE A 85 3.41 7.72 -5.99
N MET A 86 3.36 9.06 -6.05
CA MET A 86 4.54 9.90 -6.02
C MET A 86 5.08 10.14 -4.61
N LEU A 87 4.22 10.17 -3.60
CA LEU A 87 4.54 10.72 -2.27
C LEU A 87 4.52 9.69 -1.14
N ALA A 88 3.70 8.65 -1.24
CA ALA A 88 3.41 7.73 -0.14
C ALA A 88 4.37 6.53 -0.09
N LYS A 89 4.52 5.97 1.12
CA LYS A 89 5.27 4.73 1.35
C LYS A 89 4.45 3.49 0.95
N ASN A 90 3.16 3.54 1.27
CA ASN A 90 2.11 2.56 1.02
C ASN A 90 0.77 3.31 1.09
N ILE A 91 -0.33 2.63 0.76
CA ILE A 91 -1.68 3.19 0.89
C ILE A 91 -2.62 2.19 1.56
N ALA A 92 -3.66 2.68 2.22
CA ALA A 92 -4.84 1.87 2.53
C ALA A 92 -5.81 1.90 1.32
N HIS A 93 -6.52 0.79 1.09
CA HIS A 93 -7.49 0.57 0.01
C HIS A 93 -6.89 0.38 -1.40
N GLY A 94 -6.88 1.41 -2.25
CA GLY A 94 -6.44 1.29 -3.64
C GLY A 94 -7.47 0.63 -4.59
N LEU A 95 -8.75 0.54 -4.22
CA LEU A 95 -9.81 -0.06 -5.05
C LEU A 95 -9.87 0.54 -6.46
N ASN A 96 -9.77 1.87 -6.56
CA ASN A 96 -9.88 2.63 -7.79
C ASN A 96 -8.73 2.37 -8.78
N LEU A 97 -7.65 1.67 -8.40
CA LEU A 97 -6.65 1.19 -9.36
C LEU A 97 -7.25 0.25 -10.40
N ARG A 98 -8.42 -0.36 -10.14
CA ARG A 98 -9.17 -1.13 -11.14
C ARG A 98 -9.62 -0.29 -12.35
N LYS A 99 -9.72 1.04 -12.18
CA LYS A 99 -10.19 2.00 -13.19
C LYS A 99 -9.06 2.55 -14.06
N SER A 100 -7.79 2.32 -13.69
CA SER A 100 -6.62 2.83 -14.41
C SER A 100 -5.57 1.73 -14.60
N PRO A 101 -5.55 1.06 -15.77
CA PRO A 101 -4.55 0.04 -16.09
C PRO A 101 -3.11 0.56 -15.99
N CYS A 102 -2.87 1.80 -16.45
CA CYS A 102 -1.55 2.43 -16.41
C CYS A 102 -1.07 2.61 -14.96
N LEU A 103 -1.92 3.17 -14.10
CA LEU A 103 -1.53 3.43 -12.72
C LEU A 103 -1.37 2.13 -11.94
N GLN A 104 -2.24 1.15 -12.16
CA GLN A 104 -2.09 -0.19 -11.58
C GLN A 104 -0.75 -0.84 -11.95
N TYR A 105 -0.34 -0.71 -13.22
CA TYR A 105 0.94 -1.23 -13.67
C TYR A 105 2.12 -0.48 -13.04
N LEU A 106 2.01 0.84 -12.83
CA LEU A 106 3.01 1.61 -12.08
C LEU A 106 3.15 1.14 -10.62
N TYR A 107 2.03 0.93 -9.92
CA TYR A 107 2.04 0.37 -8.55
C TYR A 107 2.68 -1.02 -8.49
N TYR A 108 2.42 -1.85 -9.50
CA TYR A 108 3.07 -3.15 -9.66
C TYR A 108 4.60 -2.99 -9.86
N LEU A 109 5.05 -2.19 -10.82
CA LEU A 109 6.48 -2.04 -11.10
C LEU A 109 7.26 -1.43 -9.94
N ALA A 110 6.66 -0.46 -9.25
CA ALA A 110 7.22 0.20 -8.08
C ALA A 110 7.09 -0.65 -6.81
N GLN A 111 6.25 -1.69 -6.83
CA GLN A 111 5.91 -2.53 -5.67
C GLN A 111 5.45 -1.68 -4.47
N ILE A 112 4.56 -0.72 -4.72
CA ILE A 112 3.94 0.09 -3.66
C ILE A 112 2.88 -0.76 -2.95
N PRO A 113 3.02 -0.99 -1.63
CA PRO A 113 2.07 -1.84 -0.91
C PRO A 113 0.69 -1.20 -0.76
N MET A 114 -0.33 -2.06 -0.72
CA MET A 114 -1.71 -1.66 -0.48
C MET A 114 -2.32 -2.53 0.60
N ASP A 115 -2.77 -1.91 1.67
CA ASP A 115 -3.48 -2.57 2.76
C ASP A 115 -4.98 -2.51 2.45
N MET A 116 -5.54 -3.64 2.02
CA MET A 116 -6.93 -3.73 1.56
C MET A 116 -7.81 -4.39 2.62
N SER A 117 -9.03 -3.88 2.79
CA SER A 117 -10.00 -4.41 3.76
C SER A 117 -11.28 -4.90 3.07
N PRO A 118 -11.27 -6.05 2.38
CA PRO A 118 -12.38 -6.52 1.56
C PRO A 118 -13.74 -6.60 2.26
N LEU A 119 -13.79 -7.06 3.52
CA LEU A 119 -15.03 -7.10 4.29
C LEU A 119 -15.57 -5.69 4.58
N SER A 120 -14.70 -4.73 4.91
CA SER A 120 -15.06 -3.31 5.04
C SER A 120 -15.62 -2.76 3.73
N ASN A 121 -14.89 -2.97 2.63
CA ASN A 121 -15.29 -2.42 1.34
C ASN A 121 -16.62 -3.03 0.86
N ASN A 122 -16.93 -4.28 1.23
CA ASN A 122 -18.22 -4.92 0.98
C ASN A 122 -19.39 -4.24 1.68
N SER A 123 -19.18 -3.74 2.89
CA SER A 123 -20.21 -3.05 3.65
C SER A 123 -20.56 -1.68 3.07
N LEU A 124 -19.62 -1.02 2.37
CA LEU A 124 -19.72 0.41 2.04
C LEU A 124 -19.67 0.75 0.54
N PHE A 125 -18.83 0.08 -0.25
CA PHE A 125 -18.44 0.58 -1.58
C PHE A 125 -18.57 -0.43 -2.71
N ILE A 126 -18.31 -1.72 -2.45
CA ILE A 126 -18.25 -2.72 -3.51
C ILE A 126 -18.56 -4.12 -3.03
N ASP A 127 -19.49 -4.81 -3.70
CA ASP A 127 -19.76 -6.22 -3.50
C ASP A 127 -18.46 -7.07 -3.42
N TYR A 128 -18.40 -7.98 -2.44
CA TYR A 128 -17.19 -8.75 -2.11
C TYR A 128 -16.62 -9.51 -3.32
N HIS A 129 -17.48 -10.08 -4.17
CA HIS A 129 -17.05 -10.81 -5.36
C HIS A 129 -16.50 -9.91 -6.46
N LYS A 130 -16.82 -8.61 -6.42
CA LYS A 130 -16.33 -7.60 -7.35
C LYS A 130 -15.08 -6.87 -6.83
N ASN A 131 -14.64 -7.15 -5.60
CA ASN A 131 -13.43 -6.55 -5.03
C ASN A 131 -12.20 -6.91 -5.90
N PRO A 132 -11.29 -5.96 -6.22
CA PRO A 132 -10.17 -6.22 -7.11
C PRO A 132 -9.00 -6.98 -6.45
N PHE A 133 -9.01 -7.18 -5.13
CA PHE A 133 -7.93 -7.86 -4.39
C PHE A 133 -7.43 -9.15 -5.07
N PRO A 134 -8.26 -10.16 -5.42
CA PRO A 134 -7.77 -11.42 -6.00
C PRO A 134 -7.07 -11.19 -7.34
N THR A 135 -7.54 -10.21 -8.13
CA THR A 135 -6.89 -9.84 -9.40
C THR A 135 -5.55 -9.14 -9.17
N PHE A 136 -5.49 -8.22 -8.20
CA PHE A 136 -4.24 -7.52 -7.86
C PHE A 136 -3.19 -8.50 -7.31
N PHE A 137 -3.61 -9.41 -6.44
CA PHE A 137 -2.75 -10.47 -5.92
C PHE A 137 -2.26 -11.40 -7.03
N ALA A 138 -3.13 -11.85 -7.93
CA ALA A 138 -2.74 -12.69 -9.06
C ALA A 138 -1.68 -12.00 -9.93
N ARG A 139 -1.86 -10.70 -10.22
CA ARG A 139 -0.92 -9.87 -10.99
C ARG A 139 0.40 -9.56 -10.25
N GLY A 140 0.50 -9.86 -8.96
CA GLY A 140 1.72 -9.64 -8.17
C GLY A 140 1.90 -8.22 -7.68
N LEU A 141 0.80 -7.45 -7.56
CA LEU A 141 0.83 -6.23 -6.77
C LEU A 141 1.05 -6.59 -5.29
N ALA A 142 1.70 -5.69 -4.56
CA ALA A 142 2.02 -5.86 -3.14
C ALA A 142 0.79 -5.62 -2.25
N VAL A 143 -0.25 -6.44 -2.40
CA VAL A 143 -1.49 -6.34 -1.60
C VAL A 143 -1.39 -7.10 -0.29
N THR A 144 -2.03 -6.55 0.74
CA THR A 144 -2.19 -7.17 2.06
C THR A 144 -3.66 -7.13 2.47
N LEU A 145 -4.04 -7.98 3.43
CA LEU A 145 -5.37 -7.95 4.05
C LEU A 145 -5.31 -7.23 5.40
N SER A 146 -6.25 -6.31 5.61
CA SER A 146 -6.49 -5.54 6.82
C SER A 146 -7.96 -5.59 7.23
N THR A 147 -8.27 -5.14 8.45
CA THR A 147 -9.63 -5.22 9.03
C THR A 147 -10.44 -3.93 8.91
N ASP A 148 -9.78 -2.79 8.77
CA ASP A 148 -10.41 -1.46 8.88
C ASP A 148 -11.06 -1.24 10.26
N ASP A 149 -12.39 -1.35 10.35
CA ASP A 149 -13.20 -1.19 11.57
C ASP A 149 -13.67 -2.55 12.16
N PRO A 150 -12.80 -3.31 12.87
CA PRO A 150 -13.15 -4.65 13.34
C PRO A 150 -14.34 -4.69 14.30
N LEU A 151 -14.61 -3.59 15.02
CA LEU A 151 -15.77 -3.48 15.90
C LEU A 151 -17.10 -3.46 15.14
N GLN A 152 -17.11 -2.90 13.92
CA GLN A 152 -18.32 -2.73 13.12
C GLN A 152 -18.55 -3.90 12.17
N ILE A 153 -17.48 -4.51 11.66
CA ILE A 153 -17.53 -5.42 10.51
C ILE A 153 -17.45 -6.89 10.94
N HIS A 154 -16.58 -7.23 11.88
CA HIS A 154 -16.20 -8.61 12.17
C HIS A 154 -17.04 -9.21 13.30
N MET A 155 -17.33 -10.50 13.18
CA MET A 155 -18.20 -11.23 14.12
C MET A 155 -17.42 -12.15 15.06
N THR A 156 -16.15 -12.41 14.75
CA THR A 156 -15.30 -13.32 15.52
C THR A 156 -14.40 -12.58 16.51
N LYS A 157 -13.81 -13.34 17.46
CA LYS A 157 -12.83 -12.80 18.40
C LYS A 157 -11.48 -12.45 17.74
N GLU A 158 -11.22 -12.97 16.55
CA GLU A 158 -9.96 -12.80 15.81
C GLU A 158 -10.26 -12.17 14.43
N PRO A 159 -10.56 -10.85 14.38
CA PRO A 159 -11.11 -10.20 13.20
C PRO A 159 -10.21 -10.33 11.95
N LEU A 160 -8.89 -10.21 12.13
CA LEU A 160 -7.96 -10.39 11.02
C LEU A 160 -7.93 -11.84 10.51
N VAL A 161 -8.09 -12.83 11.39
CA VAL A 161 -8.15 -14.24 10.99
C VAL A 161 -9.44 -14.52 10.21
N GLU A 162 -10.55 -13.90 10.60
CA GLU A 162 -11.81 -13.91 9.85
C GLU A 162 -11.64 -13.31 8.45
N GLU A 163 -10.95 -12.17 8.31
CA GLU A 163 -10.64 -11.56 7.00
C GLU A 163 -9.92 -12.55 6.08
N TYR A 164 -8.85 -13.19 6.58
CA TYR A 164 -8.09 -14.19 5.82
C TYR A 164 -8.94 -15.43 5.49
N SER A 165 -9.79 -15.87 6.42
CA SER A 165 -10.62 -17.07 6.27
C SER A 165 -11.70 -16.88 5.21
N VAL A 166 -12.38 -15.72 5.21
CA VAL A 166 -13.38 -15.38 4.19
C VAL A 166 -12.70 -15.23 2.82
N ALA A 167 -11.57 -14.50 2.76
CA ALA A 167 -10.82 -14.33 1.52
C ALA A 167 -10.38 -15.68 0.93
N ALA A 168 -9.86 -16.59 1.78
CA ALA A 168 -9.48 -17.94 1.37
C ALA A 168 -10.66 -18.73 0.81
N GLN A 169 -11.80 -18.72 1.51
CA GLN A 169 -12.95 -19.51 1.13
C GLN A 169 -13.63 -19.00 -0.15
N VAL A 170 -13.75 -17.66 -0.29
CA VAL A 170 -14.44 -17.03 -1.41
C VAL A 170 -13.55 -17.01 -2.66
N TRP A 171 -12.28 -16.62 -2.53
CA TRP A 171 -11.35 -16.51 -3.67
C TRP A 171 -10.47 -17.72 -3.90
N LYS A 172 -10.68 -18.81 -3.14
CA LYS A 172 -9.97 -20.09 -3.27
C LYS A 172 -8.46 -19.95 -3.09
N LEU A 173 -8.04 -19.10 -2.15
CA LEU A 173 -6.62 -18.92 -1.83
C LEU A 173 -6.08 -20.16 -1.11
N SER A 174 -4.92 -20.62 -1.55
CA SER A 174 -4.19 -21.71 -0.90
C SER A 174 -3.46 -21.23 0.37
N ALA A 175 -2.96 -22.17 1.17
CA ALA A 175 -2.11 -21.82 2.31
C ALA A 175 -0.86 -21.02 1.89
N ALA A 176 -0.25 -21.35 0.74
CA ALA A 176 0.89 -20.61 0.22
C ALA A 176 0.52 -19.17 -0.15
N ASP A 177 -0.69 -18.95 -0.65
CA ASP A 177 -1.20 -17.61 -0.97
C ASP A 177 -1.40 -16.77 0.29
N LEU A 178 -2.05 -17.34 1.31
CA LEU A 178 -2.25 -16.67 2.59
C LEU A 178 -0.92 -16.34 3.28
N CYS A 179 0.04 -17.27 3.26
CA CYS A 179 1.38 -17.04 3.79
C CYS A 179 2.12 -15.94 3.02
N GLU A 180 1.96 -15.85 1.69
CA GLU A 180 2.55 -14.76 0.89
C GLU A 180 1.95 -13.39 1.26
N ILE A 181 0.63 -13.31 1.41
CA ILE A 181 -0.08 -12.10 1.83
C ILE A 181 0.41 -11.68 3.22
N ALA A 182 0.49 -12.61 4.17
CA ALA A 182 0.97 -12.36 5.53
C ALA A 182 2.45 -11.95 5.57
N LYS A 183 3.31 -12.59 4.77
CA LYS A 183 4.71 -12.16 4.63
C LYS A 183 4.79 -10.73 4.11
N THR A 184 4.00 -10.40 3.09
CA THR A 184 3.95 -9.05 2.49
C THR A 184 3.49 -8.01 3.49
N SER A 185 2.52 -8.33 4.35
CA SER A 185 2.07 -7.43 5.43
C SER A 185 3.17 -7.12 6.44
N VAL A 186 3.98 -8.13 6.82
CA VAL A 186 5.16 -7.91 7.68
C VAL A 186 6.20 -7.03 7.00
N LEU A 187 6.45 -7.22 5.69
CA LEU A 187 7.38 -6.38 4.94
C LEU A 187 6.89 -4.92 4.85
N ASN A 188 5.59 -4.72 4.66
CA ASN A 188 4.94 -3.41 4.62
C ASN A 188 4.85 -2.71 6.01
N SER A 189 4.83 -3.49 7.09
CA SER A 189 4.68 -2.98 8.46
C SER A 189 5.73 -1.92 8.86
N GLY A 190 5.42 -1.15 9.91
CA GLY A 190 6.34 -0.16 10.49
C GLY A 190 7.37 -0.73 11.47
N PHE A 191 7.40 -2.05 11.69
CA PHE A 191 8.23 -2.65 12.73
C PHE A 191 9.75 -2.49 12.47
N PRO A 192 10.57 -2.48 13.54
CA PRO A 192 12.03 -2.43 13.42
C PRO A 192 12.61 -3.55 12.56
N ARG A 193 13.81 -3.31 12.00
CA ARG A 193 14.51 -4.29 11.16
C ARG A 193 14.75 -5.63 11.88
N ALA A 194 15.03 -5.58 13.19
CA ALA A 194 15.23 -6.77 14.01
C ALA A 194 13.99 -7.67 14.05
N SER A 195 12.80 -7.08 14.20
CA SER A 195 11.53 -7.81 14.17
C SER A 195 11.28 -8.44 12.80
N LYS A 196 11.49 -7.69 11.72
CA LYS A 196 11.35 -8.23 10.35
C LYS A 196 12.36 -9.34 10.05
N ALA A 197 13.59 -9.21 10.55
CA ALA A 197 14.60 -10.26 10.41
C ALA A 197 14.23 -11.53 11.18
N HIS A 198 13.67 -11.35 12.38
CA HIS A 198 13.18 -12.43 13.21
C HIS A 198 12.00 -13.16 12.55
N TRP A 199 11.01 -12.43 12.00
CA TRP A 199 9.78 -12.99 11.45
C TRP A 199 9.88 -13.49 10.00
N VAL A 200 10.75 -12.91 9.17
CA VAL A 200 10.82 -13.22 7.72
C VAL A 200 12.12 -13.91 7.33
N SER A 201 13.26 -13.25 7.53
CA SER A 201 14.59 -13.75 7.20
C SER A 201 15.66 -12.75 7.64
N ASN A 202 16.84 -13.22 8.03
CA ASN A 202 17.98 -12.34 8.32
C ASN A 202 18.36 -11.44 7.15
N GLN A 203 17.95 -11.78 5.92
CA GLN A 203 18.20 -11.01 4.71
C GLN A 203 16.90 -10.54 4.03
N TYR A 204 15.83 -10.30 4.79
CA TYR A 204 14.48 -9.98 4.27
C TYR A 204 14.41 -8.80 3.27
N TRP A 205 15.43 -7.93 3.23
CA TRP A 205 15.51 -6.81 2.30
C TRP A 205 15.98 -7.21 0.89
N LEU A 206 16.49 -8.43 0.72
CA LEU A 206 16.83 -8.96 -0.60
C LEU A 206 15.57 -9.41 -1.32
N LEU A 207 15.54 -9.18 -2.63
CA LEU A 207 14.50 -9.72 -3.49
C LEU A 207 14.68 -11.23 -3.67
N GLY A 208 13.59 -11.88 -4.04
CA GLY A 208 13.61 -13.29 -4.38
C GLY A 208 13.75 -14.25 -3.19
N PRO A 209 14.11 -15.51 -3.48
CA PRO A 209 14.30 -16.55 -2.48
C PRO A 209 15.34 -16.20 -1.41
N ARG A 210 16.34 -15.36 -1.75
CA ARG A 210 17.38 -14.93 -0.81
C ARG A 210 16.83 -14.14 0.39
N GLY A 211 15.75 -13.40 0.18
CA GLY A 211 15.04 -12.67 1.24
C GLY A 211 14.00 -13.51 1.98
N ASN A 212 13.92 -14.82 1.72
CA ASN A 212 12.86 -15.69 2.23
C ASN A 212 13.45 -16.85 3.04
N ASP A 213 13.10 -16.91 4.32
CA ASP A 213 13.29 -18.12 5.11
C ASP A 213 11.97 -18.88 5.15
N ILE A 214 11.89 -20.00 4.44
CA ILE A 214 10.67 -20.81 4.36
C ILE A 214 10.27 -21.37 5.73
N GLN A 215 11.24 -21.61 6.63
CA GLN A 215 10.95 -22.14 7.98
C GLN A 215 10.23 -21.10 8.86
N LYS A 216 10.34 -19.82 8.51
CA LYS A 216 9.67 -18.72 9.22
C LYS A 216 8.39 -18.26 8.53
N THR A 217 8.44 -18.17 7.20
CA THR A 217 7.37 -17.56 6.40
C THR A 217 6.36 -18.58 5.88
N ASN A 218 6.75 -19.85 5.79
CA ASN A 218 5.99 -20.90 5.11
C ASN A 218 5.62 -20.57 3.65
N VAL A 219 6.32 -19.62 3.01
CA VAL A 219 6.15 -19.30 1.59
C VAL A 219 7.17 -20.09 0.77
N PRO A 220 6.74 -20.94 -0.19
CA PRO A 220 7.66 -21.71 -1.01
C PRO A 220 8.66 -20.83 -1.77
N ASN A 221 9.95 -21.18 -1.76
CA ASN A 221 10.97 -20.42 -2.49
C ASN A 221 10.66 -20.34 -3.99
N LEU A 222 10.05 -21.36 -4.58
CA LEU A 222 9.61 -21.35 -5.98
C LEU A 222 8.57 -20.24 -6.25
N ARG A 223 7.64 -20.00 -5.31
CA ARG A 223 6.64 -18.92 -5.38
C ARG A 223 7.32 -17.56 -5.40
N VAL A 224 8.28 -17.35 -4.51
CA VAL A 224 9.03 -16.09 -4.40
C VAL A 224 9.93 -15.87 -5.61
N HIS A 225 10.57 -16.93 -6.13
CA HIS A 225 11.38 -16.88 -7.34
C HIS A 225 10.54 -16.47 -8.55
N PHE A 226 9.37 -17.10 -8.75
CA PHE A 226 8.45 -16.74 -9.81
C PHE A 226 8.04 -15.26 -9.76
N ARG A 227 7.73 -14.73 -8.56
CA ARG A 227 7.40 -13.30 -8.39
C ARG A 227 8.57 -12.39 -8.78
N GLU A 228 9.80 -12.75 -8.41
CA GLU A 228 11.01 -12.00 -8.76
C GLU A 228 11.25 -12.00 -10.28
N ASP A 229 11.23 -13.17 -10.91
CA ASP A 229 11.50 -13.34 -12.34
C ASP A 229 10.51 -12.57 -13.21
N VAL A 230 9.22 -12.65 -12.88
CA VAL A 230 8.17 -11.92 -13.62
C VAL A 230 8.36 -10.41 -13.43
N LEU A 231 8.60 -9.93 -12.21
CA LEU A 231 8.83 -8.50 -11.96
C LEU A 231 10.07 -7.97 -12.67
N GLU A 232 11.16 -8.74 -12.69
CA GLU A 232 12.37 -8.37 -13.42
C GLU A 232 12.14 -8.34 -14.92
N THR A 233 11.40 -9.32 -15.46
CA THR A 233 11.01 -9.37 -16.88
C THR A 233 10.20 -8.14 -17.29
N GLU A 234 9.20 -7.77 -16.49
CA GLU A 234 8.35 -6.61 -16.74
C GLU A 234 9.15 -5.29 -16.65
N ARG A 235 10.04 -5.16 -15.67
CA ARG A 235 10.96 -4.01 -15.58
C ARG A 235 11.91 -3.94 -16.78
N ALA A 236 12.42 -5.09 -17.24
CA ALA A 236 13.28 -5.15 -18.43
C ALA A 236 12.52 -4.77 -19.70
N LEU A 237 11.25 -5.16 -19.83
CA LEU A 237 10.38 -4.76 -20.93
C LEU A 237 10.23 -3.23 -21.00
N VAL A 238 9.91 -2.57 -19.89
CA VAL A 238 9.78 -1.11 -19.83
C VAL A 238 11.12 -0.42 -20.16
N ARG A 239 12.24 -0.91 -19.60
CA ARG A 239 13.57 -0.36 -19.90
C ARG A 239 13.90 -0.44 -21.39
N ARG A 240 13.59 -1.56 -22.05
CA ARG A 240 13.78 -1.72 -23.50
C ARG A 240 12.93 -0.72 -24.29
N GLY A 241 11.66 -0.55 -23.92
CA GLY A 241 10.78 0.44 -24.53
C GLY A 241 11.31 1.87 -24.41
N VAL A 242 11.89 2.23 -23.25
CA VAL A 242 12.50 3.56 -23.05
C VAL A 242 13.73 3.76 -23.94
N VAL A 243 14.56 2.73 -24.12
CA VAL A 243 15.72 2.80 -25.04
C VAL A 243 15.24 3.00 -26.47
N GLN A 244 14.24 2.23 -26.91
CA GLN A 244 13.68 2.33 -28.25
C GLN A 244 13.00 3.69 -28.53
N ALA A 245 12.35 4.30 -27.54
CA ALA A 245 11.71 5.60 -27.71
C ALA A 245 12.71 6.78 -27.77
N ARG A 246 13.96 6.56 -27.38
CA ARG A 246 15.04 7.55 -27.38
C ARG A 246 15.98 7.45 -28.58
N SER A 247 15.96 6.32 -29.28
CA SER A 247 16.66 6.09 -30.55
C SER A 247 15.83 6.59 -31.72
#